data_AF-A0A5N6TPN0-F1
#
_entry.id   AF-A0A5N6TPN0-F1
#
_cell.length_a   1.000
_cell.length_b   1.000
_cell.length_c   1.000
_cell.angle_alpha   90.00
_cell.angle_beta   90.00
_cell.angle_gamma   90.00
#
_symmetry.space_group_name_H-M   'P 1'
#
loop_
_entity.id
_entity.type
_entity.pdbx_description
1 polymer ?
#
loop_
_entity_poly.entity_id
_entity_poly.type
_entity_poly.pdbx_seq_one_letter_code
_entity_poly.pdbx_strand_id
1 'polypeptide(L)'
;MDNDPVRPTDEAFDRFLCESYTLWASYASKDEAASLPIEFIGPKNILGQAPAYLGDGIVSKDDPTQFDCIEEYGVLYVKCHSVWKTSDGDCRLEPKELPVKLLLALPGVSKAELSEAAAFSEWPKVQGLENYDKGNYIAILFSAWAYIFNVRWVELLRRDPQHECSIEAVSQEASQQHLQNGIEIDVGSDASMEEVYWWNTIWSSSQKCSMTTTYKGTTYFSPWAVTIAGAKGVRTDHALSSESACLPSSDKAVEYLARFCSRKSLYGQCLAALAAVLLIPGNRISLPIPKEHDIPERHVESKLNQSTLLQDHYMHLSRYMMLSCDVWGIRSLLHGTFFDPRVACNLVTAWKSAAFAVLSPVMRDKNYRELLAILGRRQPNIAPLWLGAIIVDNAQSLTDIRSGLGALRLHSGAWTGTTQCFITLRPGDSDDKTIKREDECRLLFISGDEISYPSLIWPWKPFGETYLCDTELTVQEHAQCGCHCFEYSAWCWALANGAELRVSAGDTSEPCHNLIKTEYLSEAQISDSCFIEHLSDELSANTTRGVFTWLRQTGFPANEREIYTHPWFDTGESDEEASSDSESRIGDEARRQDVEKWLIDQCMYIDVGRR
;
A
#
# COMPACT_ATOMS: atom_id res chain seq x y z
N MET A 1 -42.71 -5.99 -11.09
CA MET A 1 -41.63 -4.99 -11.29
C MET A 1 -40.34 -5.80 -11.23
N ASP A 2 -40.21 -6.75 -12.17
CA ASP A 2 -39.38 -7.96 -11.93
C ASP A 2 -38.16 -8.02 -12.88
N ASN A 3 -37.84 -6.92 -13.55
CA ASN A 3 -36.69 -6.88 -14.45
C ASN A 3 -36.09 -5.46 -14.46
N ASP A 4 -35.48 -5.07 -13.34
CA ASP A 4 -34.55 -3.95 -13.35
C ASP A 4 -33.29 -4.40 -14.12
N PRO A 5 -32.91 -3.74 -15.23
CA PRO A 5 -31.80 -4.15 -16.08
C PRO A 5 -30.43 -3.93 -15.43
N VAL A 6 -30.36 -3.19 -14.34
CA VAL A 6 -29.13 -2.78 -13.67
C VAL A 6 -29.05 -3.34 -12.25
N ARG A 7 -30.13 -3.24 -11.48
CA ARG A 7 -30.17 -3.75 -10.11
C ARG A 7 -30.43 -5.26 -10.09
N PRO A 8 -29.72 -6.01 -9.24
CA PRO A 8 -30.15 -7.38 -8.93
C PRO A 8 -31.54 -7.36 -8.29
N THR A 9 -32.29 -8.46 -8.40
CA THR A 9 -33.53 -8.63 -7.63
C THR A 9 -33.21 -8.62 -6.13
N ASP A 10 -34.15 -8.15 -5.30
CA ASP A 10 -33.97 -8.11 -3.84
C ASP A 10 -33.56 -9.49 -3.29
N GLU A 11 -34.19 -10.57 -3.77
CA GLU A 11 -33.85 -11.94 -3.37
C GLU A 11 -32.42 -12.34 -3.78
N ALA A 12 -31.96 -11.94 -4.97
CA ALA A 12 -30.59 -12.21 -5.41
C ALA A 12 -29.57 -11.36 -4.64
N PHE A 13 -29.91 -10.11 -4.33
CA PHE A 13 -29.08 -9.21 -3.52
C PHE A 13 -28.92 -9.74 -2.10
N ASP A 14 -30.03 -10.07 -1.42
CA ASP A 14 -30.04 -10.57 -0.05
C ASP A 14 -29.32 -11.91 0.09
N ARG A 15 -29.51 -12.81 -0.89
CA ARG A 15 -28.77 -14.07 -0.96
C ARG A 15 -27.27 -13.80 -1.06
N PHE A 16 -26.85 -12.94 -1.98
CA PHE A 16 -25.43 -12.60 -2.16
C PHE A 16 -24.83 -11.91 -0.93
N LEU A 17 -25.60 -11.04 -0.27
CA LEU A 17 -25.23 -10.38 0.98
C LEU A 17 -25.00 -11.41 2.10
N CYS A 18 -25.90 -12.38 2.27
CA CYS A 18 -25.76 -13.45 3.27
C CYS A 18 -24.54 -14.34 2.99
N GLU A 19 -24.36 -14.78 1.74
CA GLU A 19 -23.19 -15.57 1.33
C GLU A 19 -21.88 -14.82 1.58
N SER A 20 -21.85 -13.53 1.23
CA SER A 20 -20.69 -12.65 1.48
C SER A 20 -20.41 -12.53 2.97
N TYR A 21 -21.45 -12.40 3.81
CA TYR A 21 -21.28 -12.31 5.25
C TYR A 21 -20.75 -13.62 5.84
N THR A 22 -21.27 -14.77 5.44
CA THR A 22 -20.76 -16.08 5.86
C THR A 22 -19.28 -16.23 5.52
N LEU A 23 -18.87 -15.79 4.32
CA LEU A 23 -17.46 -15.78 3.93
C LEU A 23 -16.63 -14.86 4.84
N TRP A 24 -17.03 -13.61 5.03
CA TRP A 24 -16.29 -12.67 5.88
C TRP A 24 -16.22 -13.12 7.34
N ALA A 25 -17.31 -13.67 7.87
CA ALA A 25 -17.38 -14.22 9.22
C ALA A 25 -16.50 -15.47 9.39
N SER A 26 -16.25 -16.23 8.31
CA SER A 26 -15.35 -17.38 8.36
C SER A 26 -13.89 -17.01 8.63
N TYR A 27 -13.49 -15.76 8.31
CA TYR A 27 -12.15 -15.24 8.62
C TYR A 27 -12.00 -14.78 10.06
N ALA A 28 -13.08 -14.59 10.81
CA ALA A 28 -13.00 -14.28 12.23
C ALA A 28 -12.49 -15.49 13.03
N SER A 29 -11.63 -15.26 14.02
CA SER A 29 -11.13 -16.29 14.91
C SER A 29 -12.29 -16.87 15.72
N LYS A 30 -12.44 -18.20 15.68
CA LYS A 30 -13.37 -18.91 16.58
C LYS A 30 -12.81 -19.10 18.00
N ASP A 31 -11.55 -18.74 18.22
CA ASP A 31 -10.83 -18.99 19.47
C ASP A 31 -10.30 -17.67 20.05
N GLU A 32 -10.76 -17.34 21.26
CA GLU A 32 -10.40 -16.11 21.99
C GLU A 32 -8.93 -16.11 22.44
N ALA A 33 -8.30 -17.28 22.54
CA ALA A 33 -6.93 -17.48 22.99
C ALA A 33 -5.86 -17.48 21.86
N ALA A 34 -6.25 -17.28 20.60
CA ALA A 34 -5.37 -17.50 19.45
C ALA A 34 -4.23 -16.46 19.35
N SER A 35 -3.00 -16.98 19.21
CA SER A 35 -1.82 -16.23 18.79
C SER A 35 -1.90 -15.85 17.30
N LEU A 36 -1.27 -14.73 16.93
CA LEU A 36 -1.13 -14.32 15.54
C LEU A 36 -0.32 -15.37 14.76
N PRO A 37 -0.76 -15.77 13.56
CA PRO A 37 0.03 -16.58 12.65
C PRO A 37 1.35 -15.88 12.29
N ILE A 38 2.44 -16.64 12.17
CA ILE A 38 3.79 -16.10 11.91
C ILE A 38 3.90 -15.48 10.51
N GLU A 39 3.09 -15.96 9.56
CA GLU A 39 3.00 -15.43 8.21
C GLU A 39 2.48 -13.99 8.17
N PHE A 40 1.74 -13.53 9.19
CA PHE A 40 1.21 -12.16 9.23
C PHE A 40 2.26 -11.11 9.59
N ILE A 41 3.39 -11.54 10.18
CA ILE A 41 4.45 -10.63 10.58
C ILE A 41 5.63 -10.61 9.59
N GLY A 42 5.63 -11.45 8.55
CA GLY A 42 6.78 -11.61 7.63
C GLY A 42 6.71 -10.72 6.39
N PRO A 43 7.34 -9.52 6.35
CA PRO A 43 7.22 -8.61 5.21
C PRO A 43 7.93 -9.12 3.95
N LYS A 44 8.74 -10.19 3.99
CA LYS A 44 9.35 -10.75 2.76
C LYS A 44 8.28 -11.23 1.76
N ASN A 45 7.11 -11.62 2.25
CA ASN A 45 6.01 -12.12 1.42
C ASN A 45 5.44 -11.07 0.45
N ILE A 46 5.57 -9.77 0.75
CA ILE A 46 5.08 -8.70 -0.13
C ILE A 46 6.09 -8.28 -1.21
N LEU A 47 7.30 -8.84 -1.23
CA LEU A 47 8.34 -8.37 -2.15
C LEU A 47 8.23 -8.91 -3.57
N GLY A 48 7.61 -10.09 -3.75
CA GLY A 48 7.42 -10.82 -5.01
C GLY A 48 8.29 -10.38 -6.19
N GLN A 49 7.76 -9.53 -7.08
CA GLN A 49 8.44 -9.00 -8.26
C GLN A 49 8.86 -7.51 -8.14
N ALA A 50 8.74 -6.92 -6.95
CA ALA A 50 9.11 -5.52 -6.71
C ALA A 50 10.59 -5.28 -7.06
N PRO A 51 10.90 -4.30 -7.93
CA PRO A 51 12.28 -3.97 -8.27
C PRO A 51 13.00 -3.32 -7.08
N ALA A 52 14.32 -3.27 -7.15
CA ALA A 52 15.11 -2.53 -6.19
C ALA A 52 14.99 -1.02 -6.45
N TYR A 53 14.79 -0.23 -5.39
CA TYR A 53 14.75 1.22 -5.43
C TYR A 53 16.01 1.81 -6.07
N LEU A 54 15.82 2.78 -6.99
CA LEU A 54 16.89 3.43 -7.77
C LEU A 54 17.84 2.44 -8.46
N GLY A 55 17.32 1.29 -8.90
CA GLY A 55 18.09 0.28 -9.63
C GLY A 55 19.24 -0.31 -8.81
N ASP A 56 19.16 -0.31 -7.47
CA ASP A 56 20.20 -0.85 -6.62
C ASP A 56 20.55 -2.31 -6.97
N GLY A 57 21.84 -2.62 -7.03
CA GLY A 57 22.35 -3.91 -7.50
C GLY A 57 22.51 -4.02 -9.03
N ILE A 58 21.87 -3.16 -9.81
CA ILE A 58 22.01 -3.08 -11.28
C ILE A 58 22.88 -1.90 -11.68
N VAL A 59 22.64 -0.74 -11.08
CA VAL A 59 23.48 0.45 -11.25
C VAL A 59 24.86 0.18 -10.67
N SER A 60 25.89 0.31 -11.50
CA SER A 60 27.28 0.18 -11.07
C SER A 60 27.62 1.26 -10.04
N LYS A 61 28.41 0.90 -9.01
CA LYS A 61 28.88 1.87 -8.01
C LYS A 61 29.81 2.93 -8.62
N ASP A 62 30.43 2.61 -9.75
CA ASP A 62 31.45 3.43 -10.40
C ASP A 62 30.88 4.30 -11.55
N ASP A 63 29.61 4.11 -11.92
CA ASP A 63 28.98 4.82 -13.04
C ASP A 63 27.86 5.75 -12.54
N PRO A 64 28.05 7.08 -12.58
CA PRO A 64 27.05 8.02 -12.10
C PRO A 64 25.80 7.96 -12.97
N THR A 65 24.70 7.52 -12.37
CA THR A 65 23.38 7.44 -13.04
C THR A 65 22.55 8.64 -12.63
N GLN A 66 22.12 9.44 -13.61
CA GLN A 66 21.27 10.61 -13.39
C GLN A 66 19.82 10.25 -13.69
N PHE A 67 18.98 10.22 -12.68
CA PHE A 67 17.56 9.92 -12.83
C PHE A 67 16.77 11.15 -13.27
N ASP A 68 15.75 10.97 -14.11
CA ASP A 68 14.86 12.08 -14.48
C ASP A 68 13.88 12.38 -13.32
N CYS A 69 14.20 13.43 -12.58
CA CYS A 69 13.44 13.85 -11.40
C CYS A 69 12.57 15.09 -11.67
N ILE A 70 11.33 15.04 -11.19
CA ILE A 70 10.33 16.11 -11.28
C ILE A 70 9.88 16.57 -9.89
N GLU A 71 9.77 17.89 -9.72
CA GLU A 71 9.22 18.49 -8.51
C GLU A 71 7.75 18.87 -8.76
N GLU A 72 6.85 18.41 -7.88
CA GLU A 72 5.43 18.74 -7.92
C GLU A 72 4.92 19.00 -6.51
N TYR A 73 4.30 20.16 -6.29
CA TYR A 73 3.76 20.57 -4.98
C TYR A 73 4.78 20.50 -3.83
N GLY A 74 6.06 20.79 -4.12
CA GLY A 74 7.16 20.72 -3.15
C GLY A 74 7.65 19.31 -2.84
N VAL A 75 7.11 18.27 -3.49
CA VAL A 75 7.55 16.89 -3.39
C VAL A 75 8.40 16.53 -4.60
N LEU A 76 9.49 15.79 -4.38
CA LEU A 76 10.38 15.33 -5.43
C LEU A 76 10.06 13.88 -5.82
N TYR A 77 9.92 13.63 -7.12
CA TYR A 77 9.62 12.32 -7.68
C TYR A 77 10.64 11.92 -8.74
N VAL A 78 10.84 10.61 -8.92
CA VAL A 78 11.53 10.04 -10.09
C VAL A 78 10.49 9.57 -11.10
N LYS A 79 10.69 9.90 -12.37
CA LYS A 79 9.84 9.39 -13.46
C LYS A 79 10.20 7.94 -13.77
N CYS A 80 9.16 7.11 -13.82
CA CYS A 80 9.25 5.69 -14.09
C CYS A 80 8.08 5.25 -14.96
N HIS A 81 8.09 4.00 -15.43
CA HIS A 81 6.91 3.34 -15.96
C HIS A 81 6.98 1.83 -15.77
N SER A 82 5.80 1.21 -15.78
CA SER A 82 5.65 -0.24 -15.78
C SER A 82 5.28 -0.74 -17.16
N VAL A 83 5.87 -1.85 -17.58
CA VAL A 83 5.66 -2.45 -18.90
C VAL A 83 4.93 -3.77 -18.76
N TRP A 84 3.91 -3.96 -19.60
CA TRP A 84 2.97 -5.06 -19.53
C TRP A 84 2.87 -5.78 -20.86
N LYS A 85 2.95 -7.11 -20.80
CA LYS A 85 2.71 -7.99 -21.94
C LYS A 85 1.20 -8.05 -22.21
N THR A 86 0.86 -7.95 -23.49
CA THR A 86 -0.53 -7.83 -23.98
C THR A 86 -1.01 -9.05 -24.78
N SER A 87 -0.09 -9.94 -25.17
CA SER A 87 -0.42 -11.20 -25.85
C SER A 87 0.63 -12.29 -25.63
N ASP A 88 0.15 -13.52 -25.43
CA ASP A 88 0.96 -14.76 -25.38
C ASP A 88 1.10 -15.48 -26.72
N GLY A 89 0.47 -14.97 -27.78
CA GLY A 89 0.42 -15.59 -29.11
C GLY A 89 0.93 -14.67 -30.22
N ASP A 90 0.48 -14.94 -31.44
CA ASP A 90 0.94 -14.22 -32.65
C ASP A 90 0.23 -12.87 -32.88
N CYS A 91 -0.57 -12.40 -31.91
CA CYS A 91 -1.25 -11.12 -32.05
C CYS A 91 -0.26 -9.95 -31.94
N ARG A 92 -0.42 -8.96 -32.82
CA ARG A 92 0.51 -7.83 -32.98
C ARG A 92 0.26 -6.66 -32.02
N LEU A 93 -0.42 -6.88 -30.91
CA LEU A 93 -0.55 -5.82 -29.91
C LEU A 93 0.81 -5.59 -29.23
N GLU A 94 1.25 -4.34 -29.26
CA GLU A 94 2.47 -3.94 -28.58
C GLU A 94 2.31 -4.04 -27.06
N PRO A 95 3.41 -4.16 -26.30
CA PRO A 95 3.38 -4.03 -24.86
C PRO A 95 2.76 -2.71 -24.43
N LYS A 96 2.01 -2.73 -23.33
CA LYS A 96 1.41 -1.53 -22.74
C LYS A 96 2.38 -0.94 -21.71
N GLU A 97 2.62 0.35 -21.80
CA GLU A 97 3.41 1.10 -20.82
C GLU A 97 2.49 1.97 -19.99
N LEU A 98 2.66 1.96 -18.66
CA LEU A 98 1.89 2.78 -17.73
C LEU A 98 2.85 3.68 -16.95
N PRO A 99 2.83 5.01 -17.17
CA PRO A 99 3.68 5.98 -16.48
C PRO A 99 3.41 6.04 -14.96
N VAL A 100 4.48 6.24 -14.20
CA VAL A 100 4.46 6.36 -12.74
C VAL A 100 5.43 7.42 -12.28
N LYS A 101 5.03 8.19 -11.27
CA LYS A 101 5.92 9.08 -10.51
C LYS A 101 6.15 8.42 -9.15
N LEU A 102 7.38 8.00 -8.88
CA LEU A 102 7.73 7.35 -7.63
C LEU A 102 8.30 8.39 -6.65
N LEU A 103 7.88 8.36 -5.40
CA LEU A 103 8.35 9.29 -4.38
C LEU A 103 9.87 9.18 -4.19
N LEU A 104 10.57 10.31 -4.29
CA LEU A 104 12.00 10.40 -4.05
C LEU A 104 12.32 11.08 -2.71
N ALA A 105 11.71 12.25 -2.47
CA ALA A 105 12.01 13.07 -1.30
C ALA A 105 10.84 14.00 -0.95
N LEU A 106 10.73 14.36 0.32
CA LEU A 106 9.65 15.20 0.87
C LEU A 106 10.17 16.59 1.28
N PRO A 107 9.32 17.63 1.30
CA PRO A 107 9.72 18.98 1.75
C PRO A 107 9.89 19.08 3.27
N GLY A 108 9.53 18.05 4.02
CA GLY A 108 9.57 18.05 5.48
C GLY A 108 9.63 16.64 6.07
N VAL A 109 9.71 16.60 7.40
CA VAL A 109 9.88 15.38 8.19
C VAL A 109 8.54 14.94 8.77
N SER A 110 8.24 13.64 8.72
CA SER A 110 7.03 13.07 9.33
C SER A 110 7.08 13.18 10.85
N LYS A 111 5.91 13.37 11.47
CA LYS A 111 5.78 13.41 12.93
C LYS A 111 5.15 12.13 13.43
N ALA A 112 5.76 11.53 14.44
CA ALA A 112 5.23 10.40 15.17
C ALA A 112 5.01 10.78 16.63
N GLU A 113 3.91 10.30 17.20
CA GLU A 113 3.55 10.52 18.60
C GLU A 113 3.48 9.18 19.33
N LEU A 114 3.87 9.17 20.60
CA LEU A 114 3.71 8.01 21.47
C LEU A 114 2.36 8.11 22.20
N SER A 115 1.57 7.04 22.16
CA SER A 115 0.22 7.03 22.74
C SER A 115 -0.06 5.73 23.48
N GLU A 116 -0.71 5.83 24.65
CA GLU A 116 -1.23 4.67 25.38
C GLU A 116 -2.40 3.99 24.64
N ALA A 117 -3.12 4.78 23.82
CA ALA A 117 -4.26 4.32 23.04
C ALA A 117 -3.89 3.75 21.67
N ALA A 118 -2.60 3.76 21.32
CA ALA A 118 -2.12 3.18 20.06
C ALA A 118 -2.34 1.67 20.02
N ALA A 119 -2.48 1.14 18.80
CA ALA A 119 -2.67 -0.28 18.59
C ALA A 119 -1.47 -1.09 19.12
N PHE A 120 -1.76 -2.31 19.57
CA PHE A 120 -0.76 -3.22 20.14
C PHE A 120 0.08 -2.60 21.27
N SER A 121 -0.52 -1.75 22.11
CA SER A 121 0.09 -1.28 23.36
C SER A 121 0.45 -2.43 24.31
N GLU A 122 -0.22 -3.58 24.15
CA GLU A 122 0.23 -4.90 24.56
C GLU A 122 0.47 -5.77 23.32
N TRP A 123 1.70 -6.27 23.17
CA TRP A 123 2.05 -7.09 22.01
C TRP A 123 1.36 -8.46 22.09
N PRO A 124 0.63 -8.89 21.04
CA PRO A 124 -0.01 -10.20 21.01
C PRO A 124 1.02 -11.33 20.88
N LYS A 125 0.67 -12.52 21.38
CA LYS A 125 1.47 -13.73 21.15
C LYS A 125 1.49 -14.07 19.67
N VAL A 126 2.64 -14.53 19.17
CA VAL A 126 2.80 -15.03 17.79
C VAL A 126 3.09 -16.53 17.82
N GLN A 127 2.48 -17.28 16.91
CA GLN A 127 2.66 -18.73 16.78
C GLN A 127 4.12 -19.08 16.49
N GLY A 128 4.70 -20.02 17.24
CA GLY A 128 6.11 -20.41 17.08
C GLY A 128 7.12 -19.47 17.72
N LEU A 129 6.66 -18.42 18.41
CA LEU A 129 7.47 -17.41 19.11
C LEU A 129 7.10 -17.30 20.59
N GLU A 130 6.69 -18.40 21.26
CA GLU A 130 6.09 -18.35 22.60
C GLU A 130 6.99 -17.78 23.71
N ASN A 131 8.30 -17.72 23.50
CA ASN A 131 9.30 -17.18 24.42
C ASN A 131 9.98 -15.89 23.92
N TYR A 132 9.53 -15.35 22.78
CA TYR A 132 10.05 -14.12 22.18
C TYR A 132 9.11 -12.95 22.46
N ASP A 133 9.54 -11.75 22.09
CA ASP A 133 8.74 -10.53 22.02
C ASP A 133 8.04 -10.14 23.34
N LYS A 134 8.74 -10.32 24.47
CA LYS A 134 8.25 -9.84 25.77
C LYS A 134 8.38 -8.32 25.87
N GLY A 135 7.41 -7.69 26.54
CA GLY A 135 7.33 -6.23 26.60
C GLY A 135 6.85 -5.63 25.28
N ASN A 136 7.09 -4.34 25.09
CA ASN A 136 6.75 -3.61 23.89
C ASN A 136 7.90 -2.68 23.50
N TYR A 137 8.53 -2.96 22.37
CA TYR A 137 9.69 -2.27 21.81
C TYR A 137 9.42 -1.74 20.40
N ILE A 138 8.16 -1.78 19.92
CA ILE A 138 7.79 -1.44 18.54
C ILE A 138 8.29 -0.05 18.15
N ALA A 139 8.06 0.98 18.98
CA ALA A 139 8.49 2.34 18.66
C ALA A 139 10.02 2.50 18.57
N ILE A 140 10.76 1.75 19.40
CA ILE A 140 12.23 1.76 19.41
C ILE A 140 12.76 1.10 18.13
N LEU A 141 12.23 -0.07 17.80
CA LEU A 141 12.59 -0.82 16.59
C LEU A 141 12.19 -0.06 15.32
N PHE A 142 11.05 0.64 15.35
CA PHE A 142 10.60 1.52 14.28
C PHE A 142 11.58 2.66 14.04
N SER A 143 12.09 3.28 15.11
CA SER A 143 13.11 4.35 15.02
C SER A 143 14.40 3.85 14.37
N ALA A 144 14.84 2.65 14.75
CA ALA A 144 16.04 2.02 14.20
C ALA A 144 15.86 1.70 12.70
N TRP A 145 14.74 1.09 12.32
CA TRP A 145 14.44 0.83 10.91
C TRP A 145 14.29 2.12 10.09
N ALA A 146 13.59 3.13 10.60
CA ALA A 146 13.46 4.42 9.92
C ALA A 146 14.85 5.03 9.66
N TYR A 147 15.75 5.00 10.64
CA TYR A 147 17.14 5.41 10.46
C TYR A 147 17.85 4.61 9.35
N ILE A 148 17.76 3.27 9.38
CA ILE A 148 18.38 2.39 8.37
C ILE A 148 17.91 2.76 6.95
N PHE A 149 16.59 2.98 6.77
CA PHE A 149 16.02 3.42 5.49
C PHE A 149 16.54 4.81 5.08
N ASN A 150 16.64 5.75 6.01
CA ASN A 150 17.13 7.10 5.74
C ASN A 150 18.61 7.11 5.33
N VAL A 151 19.47 6.35 6.02
CA VAL A 151 20.89 6.23 5.62
C VAL A 151 20.97 5.57 4.25
N ARG A 152 20.22 4.49 4.02
CA ARG A 152 20.26 3.77 2.76
C ARG A 152 19.83 4.66 1.60
N TRP A 153 18.80 5.47 1.79
CA TRP A 153 18.36 6.47 0.82
C TRP A 153 19.50 7.43 0.44
N VAL A 154 20.25 7.97 1.42
CA VAL A 154 21.43 8.81 1.14
C VAL A 154 22.52 8.04 0.38
N GLU A 155 22.82 6.80 0.79
CA GLU A 155 23.83 5.96 0.14
C GLU A 155 23.51 5.68 -1.33
N LEU A 156 22.22 5.52 -1.66
CA LEU A 156 21.75 5.31 -3.04
C LEU A 156 21.77 6.62 -3.83
N LEU A 157 21.25 7.71 -3.25
CA LEU A 157 21.18 9.02 -3.94
C LEU A 157 22.55 9.63 -4.22
N ARG A 158 23.56 9.40 -3.38
CA ARG A 158 24.94 9.88 -3.64
C ARG A 158 25.54 9.38 -4.96
N ARG A 159 24.95 8.35 -5.58
CA ARG A 159 25.35 7.85 -6.91
C ARG A 159 24.86 8.77 -8.03
N ASP A 160 23.84 9.58 -7.77
CA ASP A 160 23.33 10.58 -8.69
C ASP A 160 24.00 11.93 -8.41
N PRO A 161 24.84 12.46 -9.33
CA PRO A 161 25.55 13.71 -9.13
C PRO A 161 24.63 14.95 -9.11
N GLN A 162 23.34 14.82 -9.45
CA GLN A 162 22.36 15.90 -9.32
C GLN A 162 21.96 16.17 -7.87
N HIS A 163 22.33 15.27 -6.95
CA HIS A 163 21.92 15.28 -5.56
C HIS A 163 23.10 15.55 -4.62
N GLU A 164 23.00 16.64 -3.85
CA GLU A 164 23.96 16.95 -2.78
C GLU A 164 23.43 16.45 -1.44
N CYS A 165 23.85 15.24 -1.02
CA CYS A 165 23.33 14.63 0.20
C CYS A 165 24.13 14.98 1.47
N SER A 166 23.43 15.33 2.55
CA SER A 166 24.02 15.60 3.88
C SER A 166 23.47 14.64 4.94
N ILE A 167 24.32 14.29 5.91
CA ILE A 167 23.96 13.55 7.12
C ILE A 167 24.50 14.35 8.31
N GLU A 168 23.61 14.88 9.13
CA GLU A 168 23.95 15.77 10.24
C GLU A 168 23.32 15.30 11.55
N ALA A 169 24.10 15.24 12.62
CA ALA A 169 23.60 15.08 13.98
C ALA A 169 23.45 16.47 14.61
N VAL A 170 22.22 16.88 14.87
CA VAL A 170 21.92 18.19 15.46
C VAL A 170 21.59 18.03 16.93
N SER A 171 22.34 18.69 17.80
CA SER A 171 22.02 18.83 19.22
C SER A 171 20.91 19.87 19.41
N GLN A 172 19.82 19.51 20.08
CA GLN A 172 18.76 20.42 20.49
C GLN A 172 18.91 20.76 21.97
N GLU A 173 18.77 22.04 22.31
CA GLU A 173 18.68 22.49 23.71
C GLU A 173 17.41 21.90 24.33
N ALA A 174 17.56 21.00 25.30
CA ALA A 174 16.42 20.34 25.94
C ALA A 174 15.65 21.35 26.82
N SER A 175 14.38 21.60 26.49
CA SER A 175 13.45 22.29 27.39
C SER A 175 13.30 21.48 28.68
N GLN A 176 13.77 22.01 29.81
CA GLN A 176 13.80 21.34 31.13
C GLN A 176 12.42 20.89 31.67
N GLN A 177 11.32 21.22 31.00
CA GLN A 177 9.96 21.04 31.50
C GLN A 177 9.36 19.64 31.28
N HIS A 178 10.00 18.74 30.51
CA HIS A 178 9.44 17.40 30.20
C HIS A 178 10.22 16.22 30.80
N LEU A 179 11.17 16.43 31.71
CA LEU A 179 12.10 15.38 32.14
C LEU A 179 11.50 14.20 32.94
N GLN A 180 10.28 14.26 33.48
CA GLN A 180 9.88 13.34 34.56
C GLN A 180 9.40 11.91 34.19
N ASN A 181 8.89 11.62 32.99
CA ASN A 181 8.41 10.27 32.61
C ASN A 181 9.03 9.74 31.29
N GLY A 182 10.31 9.35 31.26
CA GLY A 182 10.98 8.84 30.06
C GLY A 182 11.28 7.35 30.12
N ILE A 183 11.25 6.67 28.98
CA ILE A 183 11.67 5.27 28.89
C ILE A 183 13.12 5.25 28.43
N GLU A 184 14.00 4.85 29.34
CA GLU A 184 15.39 4.55 29.03
C GLU A 184 15.50 3.14 28.48
N ILE A 185 16.38 2.93 27.50
CA ILE A 185 16.61 1.63 26.88
C ILE A 185 17.95 1.08 27.35
N ASP A 186 17.98 -0.19 27.72
CA ASP A 186 19.21 -0.93 28.01
C ASP A 186 19.81 -1.57 26.73
N VAL A 187 20.92 -0.99 26.27
CA VAL A 187 21.72 -1.44 25.11
C VAL A 187 22.85 -2.40 25.52
N GLY A 188 22.93 -2.79 26.79
CA GLY A 188 23.90 -3.75 27.32
C GLY A 188 25.33 -3.21 27.46
N SER A 189 26.11 -3.86 28.32
CA SER A 189 27.46 -3.46 28.69
C SER A 189 28.54 -3.80 27.65
N ASP A 190 28.23 -4.68 26.70
CA ASP A 190 29.08 -5.05 25.56
C ASP A 190 28.91 -4.12 24.35
N ALA A 191 28.05 -3.10 24.44
CA ALA A 191 27.82 -2.15 23.38
C ALA A 191 29.02 -1.22 23.15
N SER A 192 29.41 -1.04 21.89
CA SER A 192 30.47 -0.08 21.53
C SER A 192 29.99 1.36 21.78
N MET A 193 30.93 2.30 22.00
CA MET A 193 30.60 3.72 22.15
C MET A 193 29.84 4.28 20.93
N GLU A 194 30.15 3.80 19.72
CA GLU A 194 29.45 4.18 18.47
C GLU A 194 28.00 3.70 18.44
N GLU A 195 27.75 2.46 18.87
CA GLU A 195 26.39 1.92 18.99
C GLU A 195 25.57 2.70 20.03
N VAL A 196 26.16 2.97 21.20
CA VAL A 196 25.50 3.74 22.25
C VAL A 196 25.18 5.16 21.78
N TYR A 197 26.11 5.80 21.05
CA TYR A 197 25.88 7.10 20.42
C TYR A 197 24.75 7.05 19.39
N TRP A 198 24.71 6.01 18.56
CA TRP A 198 23.66 5.81 17.57
C TRP A 198 22.28 5.67 18.20
N TRP A 199 22.11 4.78 19.20
CA TRP A 199 20.83 4.62 19.91
C TRP A 199 20.37 5.92 20.57
N ASN A 200 21.29 6.69 21.15
CA ASN A 200 20.98 8.01 21.70
C ASN A 200 20.52 9.01 20.62
N THR A 201 21.12 8.96 19.44
CA THR A 201 20.77 9.87 18.35
C THR A 201 19.38 9.58 17.76
N ILE A 202 18.96 8.31 17.71
CA ILE A 202 17.67 7.94 17.10
C ILE A 202 16.50 7.95 18.10
N TRP A 203 16.77 7.84 19.41
CA TRP A 203 15.74 7.73 20.45
C TRP A 203 15.70 8.91 21.43
N SER A 204 16.78 9.71 21.58
CA SER A 204 16.73 10.84 22.50
C SER A 204 16.02 12.07 21.90
N SER A 205 15.44 12.90 22.77
CA SER A 205 14.87 14.19 22.38
C SER A 205 15.92 15.29 22.19
N SER A 206 17.14 15.10 22.68
CA SER A 206 18.21 16.11 22.69
C SER A 206 19.16 16.02 21.50
N GLN A 207 19.15 14.92 20.75
CA GLN A 207 19.92 14.76 19.51
C GLN A 207 19.00 14.23 18.42
N LYS A 208 19.05 14.84 17.24
CA LYS A 208 18.30 14.38 16.07
C LYS A 208 19.24 14.21 14.89
N CYS A 209 19.10 13.10 14.19
CA CYS A 209 19.72 12.91 12.88
C CYS A 209 18.86 13.57 11.80
N SER A 210 19.48 14.38 10.95
CA SER A 210 18.87 14.94 9.75
C SER A 210 19.55 14.36 8.52
N MET A 211 18.77 13.82 7.60
CA MET A 211 19.22 13.25 6.33
C MET A 211 18.50 13.96 5.21
N THR A 212 19.27 14.71 4.43
CA THR A 212 18.74 15.62 3.41
C THR A 212 19.47 15.46 2.10
N THR A 213 18.82 15.92 1.03
CA THR A 213 19.44 16.11 -0.28
C THR A 213 19.06 17.48 -0.80
N THR A 214 20.01 18.18 -1.43
CA THR A 214 19.70 19.37 -2.23
C THR A 214 19.60 18.95 -3.69
N TYR A 215 18.50 19.31 -4.35
CA TYR A 215 18.27 19.10 -5.78
C TYR A 215 17.80 20.43 -6.38
N LYS A 216 18.50 20.91 -7.42
CA LYS A 216 18.24 22.21 -8.09
C LYS A 216 18.09 23.41 -7.13
N GLY A 217 18.83 23.38 -6.01
CA GLY A 217 18.84 24.45 -5.01
C GLY A 217 17.77 24.33 -3.91
N THR A 218 16.87 23.34 -3.99
CA THR A 218 15.87 23.06 -2.95
C THR A 218 16.33 21.88 -2.09
N THR A 219 16.23 22.01 -0.77
CA THR A 219 16.57 20.93 0.18
C THR A 219 15.33 20.09 0.50
N TYR A 220 15.47 18.78 0.36
CA TYR A 220 14.45 17.79 0.68
C TYR A 220 14.93 16.82 1.75
N PHE A 221 13.98 16.14 2.38
CA PHE A 221 14.17 15.12 3.39
C PHE A 221 13.84 13.74 2.83
N SER A 222 14.48 12.72 3.41
CA SER A 222 14.15 11.33 3.13
C SER A 222 12.66 11.03 3.40
N PRO A 223 11.99 10.19 2.58
CA PRO A 223 10.63 9.74 2.82
C PRO A 223 10.41 9.07 4.19
N TRP A 224 11.45 8.48 4.77
CA TRP A 224 11.41 7.81 6.07
C TRP A 224 11.91 8.70 7.23
N ALA A 225 12.15 9.99 6.97
CA ALA A 225 12.55 10.92 8.01
C ALA A 225 11.37 11.10 8.97
N VAL A 226 11.59 10.78 10.25
CA VAL A 226 10.55 10.86 11.27
C VAL A 226 11.10 11.46 12.56
N THR A 227 10.33 12.35 13.18
CA THR A 227 10.57 12.83 14.54
C THR A 227 9.55 12.22 15.49
N ILE A 228 10.01 11.54 16.54
CA ILE A 228 9.15 10.94 17.56
C ILE A 228 9.06 11.88 18.76
N ALA A 229 7.86 12.39 19.05
CA ALA A 229 7.60 13.18 20.24
C ALA A 229 7.53 12.29 21.49
N GLY A 230 8.15 12.73 22.58
CA GLY A 230 8.10 12.03 23.88
C GLY A 230 9.21 10.98 24.12
N ALA A 231 10.07 10.72 23.13
CA ALA A 231 11.22 9.83 23.30
C ALA A 231 12.29 10.47 24.23
N LYS A 232 12.91 9.67 25.10
CA LYS A 232 13.96 10.11 26.05
C LYS A 232 15.16 9.18 25.98
N GLY A 233 16.34 9.65 26.40
CA GLY A 233 17.65 9.04 26.10
C GLY A 233 17.88 7.59 26.56
N VAL A 234 19.09 7.09 26.31
CA VAL A 234 19.48 5.68 26.53
C VAL A 234 20.18 5.52 27.88
N ARG A 235 19.94 4.40 28.61
CA ARG A 235 20.69 4.06 29.83
C ARG A 235 21.96 3.32 29.45
N THR A 236 23.10 3.80 29.93
CA THR A 236 24.41 3.26 29.59
C THR A 236 25.37 3.45 30.77
N ASP A 237 26.24 2.48 31.01
CA ASP A 237 27.32 2.56 32.01
C ASP A 237 28.49 3.46 31.55
N HIS A 238 28.49 3.86 30.28
CA HIS A 238 29.50 4.72 29.69
C HIS A 238 29.09 6.20 29.77
N ALA A 239 29.97 7.04 30.30
CA ALA A 239 29.83 8.48 30.17
C ALA A 239 30.03 8.86 28.70
N LEU A 240 28.99 9.40 28.06
CA LEU A 240 29.09 9.92 26.70
C LEU A 240 30.07 11.09 26.68
N SER A 241 31.29 10.88 26.18
CA SER A 241 32.20 11.97 25.85
C SER A 241 31.75 12.64 24.56
N SER A 242 31.71 13.97 24.55
CA SER A 242 31.36 14.83 23.41
C SER A 242 32.43 14.85 22.29
N GLU A 243 33.08 13.72 22.02
CA GLU A 243 33.99 13.57 20.89
C GLU A 243 33.26 12.90 19.71
N SER A 244 33.68 13.27 18.50
CA SER A 244 32.98 13.06 17.22
C SER A 244 32.72 11.60 16.85
N ALA A 245 31.74 10.95 17.49
CA ALA A 245 31.24 9.68 17.02
C ALA A 245 30.53 9.89 15.67
N CYS A 246 31.00 9.18 14.63
CA CYS A 246 30.37 9.20 13.32
C CYS A 246 29.10 8.34 13.35
N LEU A 247 28.05 8.79 12.67
CA LEU A 247 26.83 8.01 12.50
C LEU A 247 27.08 6.76 11.64
N PRO A 248 26.55 5.59 12.01
CA PRO A 248 26.82 4.34 11.28
C PRO A 248 26.23 4.33 9.86
N SER A 249 26.82 3.53 8.97
CA SER A 249 26.20 3.18 7.68
C SER A 249 24.94 2.33 7.88
N SER A 250 24.14 2.12 6.83
CA SER A 250 22.93 1.30 6.95
C SER A 250 23.27 -0.15 7.34
N ASP A 251 24.36 -0.70 6.79
CA ASP A 251 24.84 -2.05 7.09
C ASP A 251 25.24 -2.20 8.57
N LYS A 252 25.99 -1.21 9.08
CA LYS A 252 26.43 -1.23 10.48
C LYS A 252 25.28 -1.02 11.46
N ALA A 253 24.30 -0.19 11.11
CA ALA A 253 23.10 0.01 11.90
C ALA A 253 22.22 -1.27 11.98
N VAL A 254 22.16 -2.06 10.92
CA VAL A 254 21.48 -3.37 10.94
C VAL A 254 22.19 -4.34 11.88
N GLU A 255 23.53 -4.36 11.90
CA GLU A 255 24.30 -5.18 12.85
C GLU A 255 23.99 -4.80 14.31
N TYR A 256 23.88 -3.50 14.59
CA TYR A 256 23.51 -2.99 15.91
C TYR A 256 22.08 -3.40 16.28
N LEU A 257 21.12 -3.23 15.37
CA LEU A 257 19.74 -3.68 15.54
C LEU A 257 19.65 -5.19 15.79
N ALA A 258 20.40 -5.99 15.04
CA ALA A 258 20.44 -7.45 15.17
C ALA A 258 20.95 -7.90 16.55
N ARG A 259 21.97 -7.24 17.10
CA ARG A 259 22.44 -7.51 18.46
C ARG A 259 21.39 -7.15 19.51
N PHE A 260 20.74 -5.99 19.36
CA PHE A 260 19.66 -5.58 20.26
C PHE A 260 18.49 -6.57 20.26
N CYS A 261 17.99 -6.95 19.07
CA CYS A 261 16.93 -7.94 18.92
C CYS A 261 17.32 -9.31 19.49
N SER A 262 18.57 -9.74 19.27
CA SER A 262 19.07 -11.02 19.81
C SER A 262 19.12 -11.03 21.33
N ARG A 263 19.52 -9.91 21.96
CA ARG A 263 19.58 -9.81 23.43
C ARG A 263 18.19 -9.81 24.07
N LYS A 264 17.25 -9.07 23.50
CA LYS A 264 15.89 -8.90 24.04
C LYS A 264 14.88 -9.90 23.47
N SER A 265 15.32 -10.80 22.57
CA SER A 265 14.48 -11.77 21.85
C SER A 265 13.30 -11.15 21.09
N LEU A 266 13.53 -10.05 20.35
CA LEU A 266 12.48 -9.20 19.74
C LEU A 266 12.22 -9.46 18.25
N TYR A 267 12.17 -10.73 17.83
CA TYR A 267 12.08 -11.06 16.42
C TYR A 267 10.76 -10.59 15.77
N GLY A 268 9.60 -10.92 16.35
CA GLY A 268 8.31 -10.60 15.77
C GLY A 268 8.01 -9.09 15.80
N GLN A 269 8.37 -8.41 16.90
CA GLN A 269 8.22 -6.96 16.98
C GLN A 269 9.16 -6.22 16.02
N CYS A 270 10.34 -6.77 15.72
CA CYS A 270 11.28 -6.18 14.76
C CYS A 270 10.72 -6.21 13.34
N LEU A 271 10.09 -7.31 12.93
CA LEU A 271 9.45 -7.40 11.62
C LEU A 271 8.17 -6.56 11.53
N ALA A 272 7.40 -6.49 12.61
CA ALA A 272 6.23 -5.63 12.71
C ALA A 272 6.62 -4.14 12.57
N ALA A 273 7.72 -3.74 13.21
CA ALA A 273 8.27 -2.40 13.08
C ALA A 273 8.77 -2.11 11.65
N LEU A 274 9.42 -3.08 10.98
CA LEU A 274 9.80 -2.95 9.58
C LEU A 274 8.56 -2.72 8.70
N ALA A 275 7.50 -3.49 8.90
CA ALA A 275 6.26 -3.31 8.15
C ALA A 275 5.59 -1.95 8.40
N ALA A 276 5.65 -1.44 9.63
CA ALA A 276 5.19 -0.10 9.98
C ALA A 276 6.02 1.01 9.30
N VAL A 277 7.34 0.84 9.19
CA VAL A 277 8.23 1.81 8.52
C VAL A 277 7.87 1.98 7.04
N LEU A 278 7.37 0.93 6.37
CA LEU A 278 6.92 1.03 4.97
C LEU A 278 5.78 2.05 4.78
N LEU A 279 5.07 2.40 5.85
CA LEU A 279 3.94 3.31 5.84
C LEU A 279 4.27 4.71 6.34
N ILE A 280 5.55 5.03 6.63
CA ILE A 280 5.92 6.41 7.01
C ILE A 280 5.51 7.42 5.94
N PRO A 281 5.78 7.21 4.64
CA PRO A 281 5.47 8.22 3.64
C PRO A 281 3.95 8.41 3.52
N GLY A 282 3.49 9.65 3.69
CA GLY A 282 2.09 10.03 3.50
C GLY A 282 1.14 9.71 4.66
N ASN A 283 1.62 9.25 5.81
CA ASN A 283 0.76 8.94 6.96
C ASN A 283 1.12 9.74 8.22
N ARG A 284 0.11 10.01 9.04
CA ARG A 284 0.30 10.39 10.44
C ARG A 284 0.61 9.13 11.24
N ILE A 285 1.52 9.24 12.21
CA ILE A 285 2.06 8.07 12.91
C ILE A 285 1.75 8.21 14.41
N SER A 286 1.05 7.22 14.96
CA SER A 286 0.81 7.07 16.39
C SER A 286 1.31 5.70 16.83
N LEU A 287 2.35 5.66 17.67
CA LEU A 287 3.03 4.43 18.07
C LEU A 287 2.75 4.09 19.54
N PRO A 288 2.77 2.81 19.93
CA PRO A 288 2.61 2.42 21.32
C PRO A 288 3.80 2.89 22.17
N ILE A 289 3.49 3.34 23.38
CA ILE A 289 4.51 3.64 24.39
C ILE A 289 5.30 2.37 24.71
N PRO A 290 6.64 2.38 24.63
CA PRO A 290 7.43 1.20 24.96
C PRO A 290 7.24 0.75 26.41
N LYS A 291 7.26 -0.55 26.63
CA LYS A 291 7.13 -1.18 27.96
C LYS A 291 8.21 -2.23 28.10
N GLU A 292 9.21 -1.95 28.93
CA GLU A 292 10.20 -2.97 29.24
C GLU A 292 9.57 -4.08 30.09
N HIS A 293 10.09 -5.29 29.90
CA HIS A 293 9.75 -6.42 30.75
C HIS A 293 11.05 -6.96 31.33
N ASP A 294 11.15 -7.04 32.66
CA ASP A 294 12.29 -7.64 33.33
C ASP A 294 12.36 -9.12 32.98
N ILE A 295 13.29 -9.48 32.10
CA ILE A 295 13.64 -10.86 31.84
C ILE A 295 14.74 -11.22 32.85
N PRO A 296 14.50 -12.13 33.82
CA PRO A 296 15.60 -12.67 34.61
C PRO A 296 16.57 -13.37 33.66
N GLU A 297 17.86 -13.03 33.76
CA GLU A 297 18.97 -13.59 32.98
C GLU A 297 18.97 -15.13 33.02
N ARG A 298 18.19 -15.73 32.14
CA ARG A 298 18.39 -17.11 31.70
C ARG A 298 18.57 -17.01 30.22
N HIS A 299 19.80 -17.28 29.77
CA HIS A 299 20.12 -17.56 28.38
C HIS A 299 19.19 -18.67 27.90
N VAL A 300 18.09 -18.30 27.26
CA VAL A 300 17.33 -19.21 26.43
C VAL A 300 18.19 -19.35 25.19
N GLU A 301 18.74 -20.54 24.95
CA GLU A 301 19.38 -20.84 23.67
C GLU A 301 18.39 -20.54 22.55
N SER A 302 18.67 -19.46 21.81
CA SER A 302 17.85 -19.04 20.68
C SER A 302 17.98 -20.09 19.58
N LYS A 303 16.91 -20.85 19.33
CA LYS A 303 16.84 -21.73 18.15
C LYS A 303 16.86 -20.94 16.83
N LEU A 304 16.54 -19.65 16.87
CA LEU A 304 16.45 -18.77 15.71
C LEU A 304 17.70 -17.89 15.61
N ASN A 305 18.44 -17.96 14.51
CA ASN A 305 19.58 -17.06 14.30
C ASN A 305 19.07 -15.70 13.77
N GLN A 306 18.66 -14.83 14.70
CA GLN A 306 18.08 -13.52 14.38
C GLN A 306 19.04 -12.65 13.54
N SER A 307 20.35 -12.72 13.80
CA SER A 307 21.34 -11.98 13.02
C SER A 307 21.31 -12.36 11.53
N THR A 308 21.23 -13.65 11.21
CA THR A 308 21.12 -14.09 9.81
C THR A 308 19.78 -13.69 9.16
N LEU A 309 18.70 -13.65 9.92
CA LEU A 309 17.37 -13.29 9.40
C LEU A 309 17.24 -11.79 9.16
N LEU A 310 17.75 -10.95 10.07
CA LEU A 310 17.78 -9.50 9.84
C LEU A 310 18.69 -9.13 8.68
N GLN A 311 19.81 -9.86 8.50
CA GLN A 311 20.66 -9.67 7.33
C GLN A 311 19.92 -10.03 6.03
N ASP A 312 19.12 -11.10 6.02
CA ASP A 312 18.27 -11.44 4.87
C ASP A 312 17.30 -10.30 4.52
N HIS A 313 16.64 -9.71 5.51
CA HIS A 313 15.79 -8.53 5.28
C HIS A 313 16.57 -7.31 4.78
N TYR A 314 17.79 -7.10 5.27
CA TYR A 314 18.66 -6.01 4.80
C TYR A 314 19.07 -6.18 3.34
N MET A 315 19.34 -7.41 2.88
CA MET A 315 19.60 -7.69 1.46
C MET A 315 18.42 -7.29 0.55
N HIS A 316 17.21 -7.19 1.11
CA HIS A 316 16.00 -6.76 0.41
C HIS A 316 15.58 -5.32 0.72
N LEU A 317 16.38 -4.55 1.44
CA LEU A 317 16.04 -3.21 1.91
C LEU A 317 15.59 -2.30 0.76
N SER A 318 16.31 -2.29 -0.36
CA SER A 318 15.97 -1.47 -1.52
C SER A 318 14.64 -1.89 -2.17
N ARG A 319 14.19 -3.14 -2.04
CA ARG A 319 12.87 -3.58 -2.53
C ARG A 319 11.76 -3.15 -1.58
N TYR A 320 12.01 -3.16 -0.28
CA TYR A 320 11.11 -2.56 0.71
C TYR A 320 10.94 -1.05 0.48
N MET A 321 12.05 -0.35 0.20
CA MET A 321 12.03 1.08 -0.13
C MET A 321 11.19 1.35 -1.38
N MET A 322 11.30 0.49 -2.41
CA MET A 322 10.49 0.57 -3.62
C MET A 322 8.99 0.56 -3.31
N LEU A 323 8.53 -0.43 -2.54
CA LEU A 323 7.13 -0.53 -2.12
C LEU A 323 6.69 0.66 -1.28
N SER A 324 7.52 1.10 -0.35
CA SER A 324 7.20 2.22 0.56
C SER A 324 7.08 3.57 -0.18
N CYS A 325 7.88 3.79 -1.21
CA CYS A 325 7.80 5.00 -2.05
C CYS A 325 6.62 4.99 -3.04
N ASP A 326 5.99 3.84 -3.30
CA ASP A 326 4.72 3.74 -4.01
C ASP A 326 3.55 3.87 -3.03
N VAL A 327 3.37 5.06 -2.46
CA VAL A 327 2.35 5.36 -1.44
C VAL A 327 0.94 5.01 -1.94
N TRP A 328 0.66 5.32 -3.20
CA TRP A 328 -0.59 4.96 -3.86
C TRP A 328 -0.73 3.45 -4.08
N GLY A 329 0.37 2.75 -4.34
CA GLY A 329 0.42 1.30 -4.43
C GLY A 329 0.11 0.62 -3.12
N ILE A 330 0.72 1.05 -2.02
CA ILE A 330 0.40 0.57 -0.68
C ILE A 330 -1.09 0.76 -0.38
N ARG A 331 -1.63 1.96 -0.65
CA ARG A 331 -3.06 2.22 -0.49
C ARG A 331 -3.89 1.27 -1.35
N SER A 332 -3.49 1.07 -2.60
CA SER A 332 -4.15 0.12 -3.49
C SER A 332 -4.11 -1.31 -2.97
N LEU A 333 -2.99 -1.76 -2.39
CA LEU A 333 -2.84 -3.09 -1.81
C LEU A 333 -3.80 -3.30 -0.64
N LEU A 334 -3.88 -2.34 0.27
CA LEU A 334 -4.85 -2.37 1.38
C LEU A 334 -6.29 -2.41 0.86
N HIS A 335 -6.65 -1.57 -0.12
CA HIS A 335 -7.98 -1.59 -0.74
C HIS A 335 -8.27 -2.92 -1.46
N GLY A 336 -7.26 -3.52 -2.09
CA GLY A 336 -7.32 -4.81 -2.78
C GLY A 336 -7.73 -5.99 -1.87
N THR A 337 -7.59 -5.85 -0.55
CA THR A 337 -8.12 -6.81 0.43
C THR A 337 -9.61 -7.09 0.24
N PHE A 338 -10.34 -6.07 -0.20
CA PHE A 338 -11.77 -6.14 -0.41
C PHE A 338 -12.13 -6.54 -1.84
N PHE A 339 -11.19 -6.73 -2.75
CA PHE A 339 -11.51 -7.16 -4.11
C PHE A 339 -11.82 -8.66 -4.17
N ASP A 340 -12.94 -9.02 -4.81
CA ASP A 340 -13.30 -10.39 -5.15
C ASP A 340 -13.72 -10.44 -6.63
N PRO A 341 -13.11 -11.31 -7.46
CA PRO A 341 -13.33 -11.35 -8.90
C PRO A 341 -14.75 -11.76 -9.31
N ARG A 342 -15.54 -12.31 -8.37
CA ARG A 342 -16.93 -12.71 -8.61
C ARG A 342 -17.91 -11.54 -8.48
N VAL A 343 -17.51 -10.47 -7.79
CA VAL A 343 -18.37 -9.31 -7.52
C VAL A 343 -18.43 -8.42 -8.76
N ALA A 344 -19.63 -8.29 -9.33
CA ALA A 344 -19.91 -7.28 -10.35
C ALA A 344 -20.15 -5.89 -9.72
N CYS A 345 -19.98 -4.83 -10.52
CA CYS A 345 -20.08 -3.44 -10.07
C CYS A 345 -21.42 -3.08 -9.40
N ASN A 346 -22.52 -3.75 -9.74
CA ASN A 346 -23.85 -3.55 -9.16
C ASN A 346 -24.07 -4.28 -7.82
N LEU A 347 -23.15 -5.17 -7.40
CA LEU A 347 -23.21 -5.93 -6.15
C LEU A 347 -22.21 -5.45 -5.08
N VAL A 348 -21.50 -4.35 -5.35
CA VAL A 348 -20.47 -3.81 -4.44
C VAL A 348 -21.05 -3.43 -3.08
N THR A 349 -22.25 -2.86 -3.03
CA THR A 349 -22.94 -2.55 -1.77
C THR A 349 -23.14 -3.80 -0.93
N ALA A 350 -23.68 -4.89 -1.49
CA ALA A 350 -23.88 -6.15 -0.75
C ALA A 350 -22.55 -6.69 -0.20
N TRP A 351 -21.53 -6.77 -1.06
CA TRP A 351 -20.22 -7.27 -0.70
C TRP A 351 -19.55 -6.47 0.44
N LYS A 352 -19.54 -5.13 0.33
CA LYS A 352 -18.94 -4.26 1.34
C LYS A 352 -19.75 -4.24 2.63
N SER A 353 -21.08 -4.28 2.55
CA SER A 353 -21.96 -4.33 3.73
C SER A 353 -21.67 -5.56 4.58
N ALA A 354 -21.56 -6.73 3.95
CA ALA A 354 -21.15 -7.97 4.61
C ALA A 354 -19.78 -7.85 5.31
N ALA A 355 -18.78 -7.28 4.63
CA ALA A 355 -17.45 -7.09 5.21
C ALA A 355 -17.50 -6.20 6.46
N PHE A 356 -18.17 -5.05 6.37
CA PHE A 356 -18.24 -4.09 7.47
C PHE A 356 -19.19 -4.50 8.58
N ALA A 357 -20.14 -5.41 8.35
CA ALA A 357 -20.91 -6.03 9.42
C ALA A 357 -20.01 -6.86 10.36
N VAL A 358 -18.96 -7.49 9.83
CA VAL A 358 -17.96 -8.24 10.61
C VAL A 358 -16.89 -7.32 11.21
N LEU A 359 -16.38 -6.37 10.42
CA LEU A 359 -15.26 -5.51 10.84
C LEU A 359 -15.66 -4.40 11.83
N SER A 360 -16.85 -3.80 11.66
CA SER A 360 -17.24 -2.62 12.45
C SER A 360 -17.31 -2.88 13.98
N PRO A 361 -17.84 -4.03 14.47
CA PRO A 361 -17.77 -4.36 15.89
C PRO A 361 -16.33 -4.45 16.41
N VAL A 362 -15.47 -5.18 15.69
CA VAL A 362 -14.05 -5.38 16.05
C VAL A 362 -13.29 -4.05 16.11
N MET A 363 -13.55 -3.15 15.17
CA MET A 363 -12.98 -1.80 15.15
C MET A 363 -13.46 -0.96 16.34
N ARG A 364 -14.76 -1.02 16.67
CA ARG A 364 -15.36 -0.29 17.80
C ARG A 364 -14.76 -0.73 19.13
N ASP A 365 -14.53 -2.03 19.29
CA ASP A 365 -13.94 -2.63 20.48
C ASP A 365 -12.41 -2.48 20.53
N LYS A 366 -11.81 -1.88 19.50
CA LYS A 366 -10.35 -1.73 19.32
C LYS A 366 -9.61 -3.07 19.44
N ASN A 367 -10.22 -4.16 18.99
CA ASN A 367 -9.60 -5.47 19.00
C ASN A 367 -8.71 -5.63 17.75
N TYR A 368 -7.57 -4.95 17.77
CA TYR A 368 -6.62 -4.89 16.65
C TYR A 368 -6.05 -6.26 16.25
N ARG A 369 -5.92 -7.18 17.20
CA ARG A 369 -5.49 -8.57 16.93
C ARG A 369 -6.49 -9.27 16.03
N GLU A 370 -7.77 -9.20 16.39
CA GLU A 370 -8.84 -9.82 15.60
C GLU A 370 -9.04 -9.11 14.26
N LEU A 371 -8.91 -7.78 14.23
CA LEU A 371 -8.95 -6.99 12.99
C LEU A 371 -7.87 -7.46 12.01
N LEU A 372 -6.62 -7.57 12.48
CA LEU A 372 -5.52 -8.10 11.69
C LEU A 372 -5.77 -9.55 11.27
N ALA A 373 -6.37 -10.37 12.14
CA ALA A 373 -6.64 -11.76 11.83
C ALA A 373 -7.65 -11.92 10.69
N ILE A 374 -8.73 -11.15 10.69
CA ILE A 374 -9.74 -11.15 9.62
C ILE A 374 -9.12 -10.68 8.30
N LEU A 375 -8.43 -9.54 8.31
CA LEU A 375 -7.83 -8.94 7.11
C LEU A 375 -6.69 -9.81 6.55
N GLY A 376 -5.84 -10.35 7.44
CA GLY A 376 -4.74 -11.23 7.09
C GLY A 376 -5.20 -12.59 6.56
N ARG A 377 -6.27 -13.19 7.12
CA ARG A 377 -6.84 -14.42 6.53
C ARG A 377 -7.49 -14.18 5.18
N ARG A 378 -8.10 -12.99 4.97
CA ARG A 378 -8.68 -12.62 3.68
C ARG A 378 -7.63 -12.42 2.59
N GLN A 379 -6.48 -11.84 2.93
CA GLN A 379 -5.35 -11.68 2.02
C GLN A 379 -4.01 -11.88 2.77
N PRO A 380 -3.52 -13.13 2.88
CA PRO A 380 -2.32 -13.45 3.65
C PRO A 380 -1.06 -12.76 3.16
N ASN A 381 -0.92 -12.58 1.84
CA ASN A 381 0.28 -11.96 1.25
C ASN A 381 0.51 -10.54 1.76
N ILE A 382 -0.55 -9.76 1.96
CA ILE A 382 -0.48 -8.36 2.41
C ILE A 382 -0.79 -8.20 3.91
N ALA A 383 -0.92 -9.28 4.67
CA ALA A 383 -1.11 -9.24 6.11
C ALA A 383 -0.03 -8.40 6.85
N PRO A 384 1.27 -8.45 6.46
CA PRO A 384 2.27 -7.56 7.05
C PRO A 384 1.99 -6.07 6.81
N LEU A 385 1.42 -5.69 5.67
CA LEU A 385 1.03 -4.29 5.41
C LEU A 385 -0.12 -3.86 6.32
N TRP A 386 -1.11 -4.73 6.56
CA TRP A 386 -2.17 -4.45 7.53
C TRP A 386 -1.63 -4.34 8.96
N LEU A 387 -0.68 -5.19 9.35
CA LEU A 387 0.00 -5.09 10.64
C LEU A 387 0.67 -3.72 10.79
N GLY A 388 1.45 -3.30 9.79
CA GLY A 388 2.06 -1.98 9.75
C GLY A 388 1.00 -0.87 9.84
N ALA A 389 -0.09 -0.99 9.08
CA ALA A 389 -1.13 0.04 8.99
C ALA A 389 -1.85 0.24 10.33
N ILE A 390 -2.10 -0.86 11.04
CA ILE A 390 -2.65 -0.84 12.38
C ILE A 390 -1.65 -0.22 13.37
N ILE A 391 -0.36 -0.57 13.29
CA ILE A 391 0.68 -0.04 14.19
C ILE A 391 0.82 1.48 14.07
N VAL A 392 0.76 2.04 12.85
CA VAL A 392 0.89 3.49 12.64
C VAL A 392 -0.45 4.25 12.77
N ASP A 393 -1.53 3.56 13.15
CA ASP A 393 -2.89 4.10 13.28
C ASP A 393 -3.46 4.67 11.96
N ASN A 394 -3.19 3.99 10.84
CA ASN A 394 -3.78 4.31 9.54
C ASN A 394 -5.21 3.75 9.39
N ALA A 395 -6.05 3.99 10.41
CA ALA A 395 -7.45 3.55 10.41
C ALA A 395 -8.29 4.27 9.33
N GLN A 396 -7.83 5.43 8.83
CA GLN A 396 -8.49 6.18 7.76
C GLN A 396 -8.67 5.34 6.49
N SER A 397 -7.72 4.44 6.20
CA SER A 397 -7.82 3.56 5.03
C SER A 397 -9.11 2.72 5.04
N LEU A 398 -9.55 2.23 6.21
CA LEU A 398 -10.81 1.46 6.32
C LEU A 398 -12.05 2.34 6.15
N THR A 399 -12.00 3.58 6.61
CA THR A 399 -13.08 4.56 6.41
C THR A 399 -13.26 4.88 4.93
N ASP A 400 -12.15 5.12 4.21
CA ASP A 400 -12.16 5.42 2.78
C ASP A 400 -12.69 4.22 1.97
N ILE A 401 -12.24 3.01 2.31
CA ILE A 401 -12.75 1.76 1.72
C ILE A 401 -14.27 1.62 1.94
N ARG A 402 -14.76 1.90 3.16
CA ARG A 402 -16.18 1.83 3.50
C ARG A 402 -17.00 2.81 2.67
N SER A 403 -16.50 4.02 2.48
CA SER A 403 -17.15 5.09 1.73
C SER A 403 -17.10 4.92 0.21
N GLY A 404 -16.47 3.86 -0.31
CA GLY A 404 -16.43 3.61 -1.75
C GLY A 404 -15.22 4.20 -2.47
N LEU A 405 -14.33 4.89 -1.76
CA LEU A 405 -13.11 5.43 -2.37
C LEU A 405 -12.21 4.26 -2.79
N GLY A 406 -11.96 4.17 -4.09
CA GLY A 406 -11.08 3.16 -4.68
C GLY A 406 -9.65 3.67 -4.82
N ALA A 407 -8.68 2.79 -4.65
CA ALA A 407 -7.30 3.04 -5.04
C ALA A 407 -6.83 1.84 -5.88
N LEU A 408 -6.42 2.08 -7.13
CA LEU A 408 -5.93 1.03 -8.02
C LEU A 408 -4.55 1.38 -8.58
N ARG A 409 -3.57 0.51 -8.33
CA ARG A 409 -2.22 0.53 -8.90
C ARG A 409 -1.82 -0.87 -9.30
N LEU A 410 -1.90 -1.15 -10.59
CA LEU A 410 -1.76 -2.51 -11.14
C LEU A 410 -0.37 -3.11 -10.85
N HIS A 411 0.70 -2.33 -10.96
CA HIS A 411 2.07 -2.84 -10.75
C HIS A 411 2.30 -3.26 -9.31
N SER A 412 1.72 -2.57 -8.33
CA SER A 412 1.86 -2.92 -6.92
C SER A 412 1.22 -4.28 -6.64
N GLY A 413 0.03 -4.55 -7.21
CA GLY A 413 -0.59 -5.87 -7.16
C GLY A 413 0.25 -6.95 -7.84
N ALA A 414 0.82 -6.67 -9.01
CA ALA A 414 1.71 -7.61 -9.68
C ALA A 414 2.97 -7.92 -8.87
N TRP A 415 3.58 -6.90 -8.25
CA TRP A 415 4.75 -7.05 -7.39
C TRP A 415 4.49 -7.93 -6.19
N THR A 416 3.34 -7.81 -5.53
CA THR A 416 3.02 -8.59 -4.33
C THR A 416 2.27 -9.90 -4.62
N GLY A 417 2.03 -10.22 -5.90
CA GLY A 417 1.20 -11.36 -6.29
C GLY A 417 -0.25 -11.26 -5.79
N THR A 418 -0.79 -10.04 -5.69
CA THR A 418 -2.15 -9.74 -5.23
C THR A 418 -3.01 -9.28 -6.39
N THR A 419 -4.11 -9.99 -6.66
CA THR A 419 -5.11 -9.54 -7.64
C THR A 419 -5.98 -8.45 -7.03
N GLN A 420 -6.03 -7.28 -7.66
CA GLN A 420 -6.76 -6.10 -7.17
C GLN A 420 -7.88 -5.63 -8.10
N CYS A 421 -7.90 -6.12 -9.34
CA CYS A 421 -8.85 -5.70 -10.37
C CYS A 421 -9.04 -6.81 -11.40
N PHE A 422 -10.25 -6.86 -11.98
CA PHE A 422 -10.60 -7.84 -13.01
C PHE A 422 -9.74 -7.74 -14.28
N ILE A 423 -9.17 -6.57 -14.61
CA ILE A 423 -8.38 -6.35 -15.84
C ILE A 423 -7.17 -7.29 -15.95
N THR A 424 -6.56 -7.63 -14.81
CA THR A 424 -5.39 -8.54 -14.74
C THR A 424 -5.75 -10.02 -14.78
N LEU A 425 -7.04 -10.36 -14.80
CA LEU A 425 -7.51 -11.74 -14.91
C LEU A 425 -7.52 -12.20 -16.36
N ARG A 426 -7.41 -13.53 -16.55
CA ARG A 426 -7.52 -14.13 -17.88
C ARG A 426 -8.91 -13.89 -18.48
N PRO A 427 -8.99 -13.52 -19.78
CA PRO A 427 -10.26 -13.42 -20.48
C PRO A 427 -11.03 -14.73 -20.48
N GLY A 428 -12.35 -14.65 -20.59
CA GLY A 428 -13.19 -15.81 -20.87
C GLY A 428 -13.18 -16.20 -22.35
N ASP A 429 -13.82 -17.33 -22.66
CA ASP A 429 -14.09 -17.73 -24.04
C ASP A 429 -15.18 -16.82 -24.65
N SER A 430 -15.03 -16.45 -25.93
CA SER A 430 -16.07 -15.78 -26.73
C SER A 430 -16.87 -16.80 -27.54
N ASP A 431 -18.16 -16.54 -27.75
CA ASP A 431 -19.06 -17.38 -28.52
C ASP A 431 -19.27 -16.87 -29.98
N ASP A 432 -18.40 -15.95 -30.43
CA ASP A 432 -18.41 -15.26 -31.73
C ASP A 432 -19.63 -14.34 -31.99
N LYS A 433 -20.57 -14.22 -31.03
CA LYS A 433 -21.76 -13.38 -31.17
C LYS A 433 -21.83 -12.30 -30.11
N THR A 434 -21.47 -12.65 -28.89
CA THR A 434 -21.37 -11.76 -27.76
C THR A 434 -19.98 -11.84 -27.16
N ILE A 435 -19.64 -10.78 -26.43
CA ILE A 435 -18.46 -10.72 -25.59
C ILE A 435 -18.91 -10.30 -24.21
N LYS A 436 -18.32 -10.88 -23.17
CA LYS A 436 -18.54 -10.42 -21.80
C LYS A 436 -18.04 -8.99 -21.70
N ARG A 437 -18.81 -8.10 -21.06
CA ARG A 437 -18.40 -6.70 -20.90
C ARG A 437 -17.06 -6.57 -20.18
N GLU A 438 -16.73 -7.52 -19.30
CA GLU A 438 -15.42 -7.54 -18.64
C GLU A 438 -14.27 -7.84 -19.61
N ASP A 439 -14.49 -8.70 -20.61
CA ASP A 439 -13.49 -9.02 -21.63
C ASP A 439 -13.40 -7.91 -22.68
N GLU A 440 -14.53 -7.27 -23.02
CA GLU A 440 -14.57 -6.03 -23.79
C GLU A 440 -13.74 -4.92 -23.11
N CYS A 441 -13.95 -4.69 -21.81
CA CYS A 441 -13.14 -3.73 -21.04
C CYS A 441 -11.65 -4.05 -21.09
N ARG A 442 -11.27 -5.34 -20.98
CA ARG A 442 -9.86 -5.75 -21.05
C ARG A 442 -9.27 -5.43 -22.41
N LEU A 443 -9.96 -5.78 -23.50
CA LEU A 443 -9.49 -5.51 -24.85
C LEU A 443 -9.33 -4.00 -25.09
N LEU A 444 -10.35 -3.20 -24.75
CA LEU A 444 -10.27 -1.73 -24.86
C LEU A 444 -9.10 -1.15 -24.04
N PHE A 445 -8.90 -1.63 -22.82
CA PHE A 445 -7.79 -1.17 -21.98
C PHE A 445 -6.42 -1.50 -22.59
N ILE A 446 -6.28 -2.70 -23.14
CA ILE A 446 -5.02 -3.21 -23.69
C ILE A 446 -4.72 -2.58 -25.05
N SER A 447 -5.72 -2.45 -25.93
CA SER A 447 -5.55 -1.92 -27.30
C SER A 447 -5.65 -0.40 -27.40
N GLY A 448 -6.31 0.26 -26.44
CA GLY A 448 -6.51 1.71 -26.44
C GLY A 448 -5.24 2.50 -26.09
N ASP A 449 -5.19 3.78 -26.43
CA ASP A 449 -4.16 4.69 -25.89
C ASP A 449 -4.58 5.25 -24.52
N GLU A 450 -3.64 5.82 -23.75
CA GLU A 450 -3.94 6.37 -22.41
C GLU A 450 -4.87 7.60 -22.44
N ILE A 451 -5.01 8.25 -23.59
CA ILE A 451 -5.84 9.45 -23.75
C ILE A 451 -7.30 9.04 -23.92
N SER A 452 -7.54 8.02 -24.73
CA SER A 452 -8.86 7.50 -25.10
C SER A 452 -9.39 6.53 -24.05
N TYR A 453 -8.50 5.84 -23.33
CA TYR A 453 -8.86 4.96 -22.22
C TYR A 453 -7.94 5.24 -21.03
N PRO A 454 -8.25 6.30 -20.23
CA PRO A 454 -7.48 6.59 -19.04
C PRO A 454 -7.50 5.42 -18.06
N SER A 455 -6.53 5.41 -17.14
CA SER A 455 -6.40 4.37 -16.11
C SER A 455 -7.74 4.05 -15.46
N LEU A 456 -8.16 2.78 -15.54
CA LEU A 456 -9.38 2.32 -14.88
C LEU A 456 -9.21 2.48 -13.35
N ILE A 457 -10.08 3.24 -12.72
CA ILE A 457 -10.03 3.47 -11.26
C ILE A 457 -10.84 2.40 -10.50
N TRP A 458 -11.75 1.74 -11.21
CA TRP A 458 -12.71 0.80 -10.63
C TRP A 458 -12.18 -0.65 -10.69
N PRO A 459 -12.02 -1.34 -9.56
CA PRO A 459 -11.50 -2.71 -9.56
C PRO A 459 -12.54 -3.75 -10.01
N TRP A 460 -13.83 -3.38 -10.04
CA TRP A 460 -14.96 -4.29 -10.22
C TRP A 460 -15.35 -4.45 -11.68
N LYS A 461 -15.81 -5.66 -12.04
CA LYS A 461 -16.21 -5.96 -13.41
C LYS A 461 -17.61 -5.46 -13.74
N PRO A 462 -17.87 -5.03 -15.00
CA PRO A 462 -19.24 -4.84 -15.47
C PRO A 462 -19.98 -6.18 -15.53
N PHE A 463 -21.29 -6.14 -15.33
CA PHE A 463 -22.16 -7.32 -15.48
C PHE A 463 -22.62 -7.47 -16.94
N GLY A 464 -22.96 -8.71 -17.32
CA GLY A 464 -23.56 -9.04 -18.61
C GLY A 464 -22.61 -9.02 -19.80
N GLU A 465 -23.21 -9.00 -20.99
CA GLU A 465 -22.54 -9.18 -22.27
C GLU A 465 -23.00 -8.13 -23.27
N THR A 466 -22.19 -7.91 -24.31
CA THR A 466 -22.47 -7.01 -25.41
C THR A 466 -22.37 -7.78 -26.72
N TYR A 467 -23.28 -7.50 -27.66
CA TYR A 467 -23.20 -8.08 -28.99
C TYR A 467 -21.92 -7.60 -29.67
N LEU A 468 -21.18 -8.52 -30.28
CA LEU A 468 -19.88 -8.20 -30.85
C LEU A 468 -20.01 -7.11 -31.94
N CYS A 469 -21.10 -7.11 -32.71
CA CYS A 469 -21.38 -6.08 -33.71
C CYS A 469 -21.61 -4.67 -33.16
N ASP A 470 -21.94 -4.56 -31.87
CA ASP A 470 -22.17 -3.28 -31.17
C ASP A 470 -20.90 -2.78 -30.46
N THR A 471 -19.83 -3.58 -30.42
CA THR A 471 -18.54 -3.20 -29.83
C THR A 471 -17.69 -2.39 -30.80
N GLU A 472 -16.62 -1.77 -30.31
CA GLU A 472 -15.68 -1.05 -31.16
C GLU A 472 -14.94 -1.99 -32.12
N LEU A 473 -14.55 -1.48 -33.30
CA LEU A 473 -13.90 -2.28 -34.33
C LEU A 473 -12.63 -2.98 -33.83
N THR A 474 -11.87 -2.32 -32.95
CA THR A 474 -10.67 -2.89 -32.32
C THR A 474 -11.02 -4.11 -31.45
N VAL A 475 -12.11 -4.06 -30.69
CA VAL A 475 -12.61 -5.20 -29.91
C VAL A 475 -13.04 -6.32 -30.86
N GLN A 476 -13.75 -6.00 -31.95
CA GLN A 476 -14.17 -6.99 -32.94
C GLN A 476 -12.98 -7.71 -33.59
N GLU A 477 -11.92 -6.97 -33.92
CA GLU A 477 -10.68 -7.50 -34.49
C GLU A 477 -9.95 -8.45 -33.52
N HIS A 478 -10.00 -8.15 -32.21
CA HIS A 478 -9.24 -8.86 -31.18
C HIS A 478 -10.02 -9.94 -30.43
N ALA A 479 -11.35 -9.97 -30.52
CA ALA A 479 -12.21 -10.90 -29.77
C ALA A 479 -11.87 -12.39 -30.03
N GLN A 480 -11.43 -12.72 -31.25
CA GLN A 480 -11.12 -14.10 -31.65
C GLN A 480 -9.65 -14.49 -31.47
N CYS A 481 -8.78 -13.57 -31.05
CA CYS A 481 -7.35 -13.87 -30.95
C CYS A 481 -7.06 -14.96 -29.91
N GLY A 482 -7.84 -15.04 -28.83
CA GLY A 482 -7.70 -16.08 -27.79
C GLY A 482 -6.35 -16.08 -27.05
N CYS A 483 -5.49 -15.09 -27.30
CA CYS A 483 -4.12 -15.02 -26.82
C CYS A 483 -3.81 -13.72 -26.07
N HIS A 484 -4.83 -12.89 -25.78
CA HIS A 484 -4.64 -11.64 -25.06
C HIS A 484 -4.46 -11.88 -23.57
N CYS A 485 -3.49 -11.18 -22.99
CA CYS A 485 -3.21 -11.21 -21.57
C CYS A 485 -2.85 -9.79 -21.10
N PHE A 486 -2.81 -9.58 -19.79
CA PHE A 486 -2.28 -8.33 -19.22
C PHE A 486 -1.38 -8.67 -18.05
N GLU A 487 -0.12 -8.98 -18.36
CA GLU A 487 0.85 -9.52 -17.41
C GLU A 487 2.04 -8.59 -17.25
N TYR A 488 2.41 -8.31 -16.00
CA TYR A 488 3.55 -7.44 -15.70
C TYR A 488 4.85 -8.05 -16.24
N SER A 489 5.62 -7.24 -16.97
CA SER A 489 6.83 -7.68 -17.66
C SER A 489 8.09 -7.01 -17.14
N ALA A 490 8.07 -5.70 -16.89
CA ALA A 490 9.25 -4.96 -16.47
C ALA A 490 8.91 -3.64 -15.77
N TRP A 491 9.93 -3.10 -15.08
CA TRP A 491 9.97 -1.73 -14.59
C TRP A 491 11.06 -0.95 -15.31
N CYS A 492 10.78 0.32 -15.64
CA CYS A 492 11.75 1.20 -16.29
C CYS A 492 11.92 2.48 -15.49
N TRP A 493 13.16 2.85 -15.18
CA TRP A 493 13.52 4.15 -14.61
C TRP A 493 13.94 5.10 -15.74
N ALA A 494 13.35 6.29 -15.79
CA ALA A 494 13.76 7.31 -16.75
C ALA A 494 15.07 7.98 -16.30
N LEU A 495 16.00 8.14 -17.23
CA LEU A 495 17.28 8.81 -16.99
C LEU A 495 17.27 10.22 -17.61
N ALA A 496 18.03 11.14 -17.02
CA ALA A 496 18.08 12.54 -17.45
C ALA A 496 18.61 12.73 -18.89
N ASN A 497 19.33 11.74 -19.43
CA ASN A 497 19.81 11.73 -20.81
C ASN A 497 18.79 11.20 -21.83
N GLY A 498 17.58 10.83 -21.38
CA GLY A 498 16.52 10.25 -22.21
C GLY A 498 16.63 8.74 -22.43
N ALA A 499 17.63 8.07 -21.87
CA ALA A 499 17.69 6.61 -21.83
C ALA A 499 16.85 6.06 -20.66
N GLU A 500 16.72 4.74 -20.62
CA GLU A 500 15.96 4.05 -19.57
C GLU A 500 16.78 2.92 -18.95
N LEU A 501 16.67 2.79 -17.63
CA LEU A 501 17.16 1.61 -16.91
C LEU A 501 16.02 0.63 -16.71
N ARG A 502 16.04 -0.47 -17.47
CA ARG A 502 15.01 -1.51 -17.45
C ARG A 502 15.37 -2.67 -16.51
N VAL A 503 14.38 -3.12 -15.73
CA VAL A 503 14.46 -4.27 -14.82
C VAL A 503 13.34 -5.24 -15.17
N SER A 504 13.68 -6.46 -15.60
CA SER A 504 12.66 -7.45 -16.00
C SER A 504 12.08 -8.14 -14.77
N ALA A 505 10.80 -8.55 -14.83
CA ALA A 505 10.13 -9.29 -13.77
C ALA A 505 10.85 -10.60 -13.37
N GLY A 506 11.50 -11.27 -14.34
CA GLY A 506 12.30 -12.48 -14.09
C GLY A 506 13.61 -12.22 -13.34
N ASP A 507 14.12 -10.99 -13.35
CA ASP A 507 15.38 -10.63 -12.68
C ASP A 507 15.17 -10.37 -11.18
N THR A 508 13.92 -10.09 -10.77
CA THR A 508 13.54 -9.79 -9.38
C THR A 508 12.87 -10.97 -8.68
N SER A 509 12.59 -12.06 -9.40
CA SER A 509 11.85 -13.20 -8.86
C SER A 509 12.70 -13.98 -7.85
N GLU A 510 12.43 -13.77 -6.57
CA GLU A 510 12.67 -14.82 -5.59
C GLU A 510 11.49 -15.78 -5.60
N PRO A 511 11.70 -17.10 -5.46
CA PRO A 511 10.59 -18.02 -5.28
C PRO A 511 9.78 -17.57 -4.07
N CYS A 512 8.56 -17.09 -4.30
CA CYS A 512 7.59 -16.84 -3.25
C CYS A 512 7.40 -18.17 -2.51
N HIS A 513 8.00 -18.32 -1.33
CA HIS A 513 7.69 -19.44 -0.45
C HIS A 513 6.24 -19.23 0.00
N ASN A 514 5.34 -19.91 -0.70
CA ASN A 514 3.89 -19.92 -0.51
C ASN A 514 3.18 -18.67 -1.08
N LEU A 515 2.92 -18.66 -2.39
CA LEU A 515 1.70 -17.99 -2.88
C LEU A 515 0.52 -18.72 -2.25
N ILE A 516 0.06 -18.24 -1.09
CA ILE A 516 -1.18 -18.71 -0.52
C ILE A 516 -2.25 -18.13 -1.44
N LYS A 517 -2.73 -18.97 -2.38
CA LYS A 517 -3.89 -18.62 -3.19
C LYS A 517 -4.99 -18.25 -2.21
N THR A 518 -5.55 -17.06 -2.37
CA THR A 518 -6.82 -16.72 -1.74
C THR A 518 -7.83 -17.77 -2.17
N GLU A 519 -8.21 -18.67 -1.26
CA GLU A 519 -9.27 -19.62 -1.54
C GLU A 519 -10.59 -18.86 -1.56
N TYR A 520 -11.10 -18.62 -2.76
CA TYR A 520 -12.48 -18.22 -2.93
C TYR A 520 -13.33 -19.47 -2.68
N LEU A 521 -14.09 -19.49 -1.58
CA LEU A 521 -14.99 -20.60 -1.27
C LEU A 521 -15.86 -20.93 -2.49
N SER A 522 -15.90 -22.21 -2.88
CA SER A 522 -17.00 -22.76 -3.68
C SER A 522 -18.29 -22.69 -2.85
N GLU A 523 -19.44 -22.50 -3.53
CA GLU A 523 -20.80 -22.43 -2.96
C GLU A 523 -20.93 -23.06 -1.57
N ALA A 524 -20.94 -22.21 -0.54
CA ALA A 524 -21.12 -22.66 0.84
C ALA A 524 -22.60 -22.94 1.11
N GLN A 525 -22.87 -23.93 1.97
CA GLN A 525 -24.23 -24.27 2.39
C GLN A 525 -24.87 -23.11 3.17
N ILE A 526 -26.05 -22.74 2.70
CA ILE A 526 -26.91 -21.63 3.13
C ILE A 526 -27.30 -21.80 4.61
N SER A 527 -27.21 -20.70 5.37
CA SER A 527 -27.95 -20.52 6.62
C SER A 527 -29.07 -19.52 6.37
N ASP A 528 -30.26 -19.77 6.92
CA ASP A 528 -31.43 -18.91 6.78
C ASP A 528 -31.17 -17.47 7.29
N SER A 529 -31.79 -16.52 6.59
CA SER A 529 -31.85 -15.06 6.76
C SER A 529 -30.93 -14.44 7.83
N CYS A 530 -29.88 -13.73 7.39
CA CYS A 530 -29.10 -12.82 8.24
C CYS A 530 -29.64 -11.39 8.05
N PHE A 531 -30.08 -10.73 9.13
CA PHE A 531 -30.41 -9.30 9.07
C PHE A 531 -29.11 -8.50 9.14
N ILE A 532 -28.68 -7.95 8.01
CA ILE A 532 -27.48 -7.10 7.90
C ILE A 532 -27.93 -5.73 7.43
N GLU A 533 -27.60 -4.70 8.21
CA GLU A 533 -27.77 -3.32 7.77
C GLU A 533 -26.84 -3.06 6.59
N HIS A 534 -27.41 -2.81 5.42
CA HIS A 534 -26.63 -2.53 4.22
C HIS A 534 -26.17 -1.08 4.19
N LEU A 535 -24.97 -0.88 3.64
CA LEU A 535 -24.46 0.44 3.28
C LEU A 535 -25.33 1.04 2.17
N SER A 536 -25.16 2.34 1.91
CA SER A 536 -25.89 3.02 0.85
C SER A 536 -25.75 2.32 -0.50
N ASP A 537 -26.88 2.13 -1.20
CA ASP A 537 -26.94 1.67 -2.60
C ASP A 537 -26.14 2.56 -3.55
N GLU A 538 -25.83 3.79 -3.13
CA GLU A 538 -24.97 4.72 -3.86
C GLU A 538 -23.58 4.13 -4.17
N LEU A 539 -23.07 3.19 -3.37
CA LEU A 539 -21.81 2.50 -3.66
C LEU A 539 -21.88 1.67 -4.95
N SER A 540 -22.89 0.80 -5.07
CA SER A 540 -23.16 0.04 -6.30
C SER A 540 -23.53 0.97 -7.47
N ALA A 541 -24.31 2.01 -7.22
CA ALA A 541 -24.70 2.98 -8.24
C ALA A 541 -23.50 3.73 -8.82
N ASN A 542 -22.66 4.33 -7.96
CA ASN A 542 -21.47 5.08 -8.36
C ASN A 542 -20.45 4.18 -9.06
N THR A 543 -20.23 2.97 -8.55
CA THR A 543 -19.32 2.01 -9.19
C THR A 543 -19.84 1.59 -10.56
N THR A 544 -21.13 1.25 -10.65
CA THR A 544 -21.75 0.82 -11.92
C THR A 544 -21.71 1.93 -12.94
N ARG A 545 -22.11 3.15 -12.57
CA ARG A 545 -22.02 4.32 -13.44
C ARG A 545 -20.57 4.54 -13.90
N GLY A 546 -19.61 4.55 -12.98
CA GLY A 546 -18.21 4.75 -13.31
C GLY A 546 -17.63 3.71 -14.27
N VAL A 547 -17.92 2.42 -14.06
CA VAL A 547 -17.45 1.34 -14.95
C VAL A 547 -18.10 1.42 -16.34
N PHE A 548 -19.42 1.63 -16.41
CA PHE A 548 -20.12 1.70 -17.69
C PHE A 548 -19.81 2.99 -18.47
N THR A 549 -19.64 4.13 -17.79
CA THR A 549 -19.17 5.36 -18.43
C THR A 549 -17.77 5.18 -19.00
N TRP A 550 -16.87 4.48 -18.29
CA TRP A 550 -15.54 4.17 -18.82
C TRP A 550 -15.60 3.21 -20.03
N LEU A 551 -16.45 2.18 -19.97
CA LEU A 551 -16.65 1.21 -21.05
C LEU A 551 -17.30 1.82 -22.30
N ARG A 552 -18.14 2.85 -22.11
CA ARG A 552 -18.94 3.50 -23.15
C ARG A 552 -18.51 4.94 -23.41
N GLN A 553 -17.20 5.21 -23.34
CA GLN A 553 -16.65 6.54 -23.64
C GLN A 553 -17.00 7.04 -25.05
N THR A 554 -17.15 6.12 -26.00
CA THR A 554 -17.53 6.40 -27.39
C THR A 554 -19.06 6.41 -27.61
N GLY A 555 -19.85 6.16 -26.56
CA GLY A 555 -21.30 6.12 -26.58
C GLY A 555 -21.89 4.75 -26.23
N PHE A 556 -23.15 4.75 -25.82
CA PHE A 556 -23.89 3.51 -25.54
C PHE A 556 -24.52 2.93 -26.80
N PRO A 557 -24.46 1.60 -27.01
CA PRO A 557 -25.19 0.96 -28.09
C PRO A 557 -26.71 0.99 -27.83
N ALA A 558 -27.50 0.99 -28.90
CA ALA A 558 -28.96 1.06 -28.80
C ALA A 558 -29.57 -0.10 -28.01
N ASN A 559 -28.93 -1.27 -28.04
CA ASN A 559 -29.33 -2.46 -27.30
C ASN A 559 -29.10 -2.35 -25.77
N GLU A 560 -28.37 -1.33 -25.31
CA GLU A 560 -28.17 -1.03 -23.89
C GLU A 560 -29.04 0.13 -23.40
N ARG A 561 -30.11 0.48 -24.14
CA ARG A 561 -31.04 1.56 -23.77
C ARG A 561 -31.55 1.47 -22.36
N GLU A 562 -31.97 0.29 -21.94
CA GLU A 562 -32.52 0.07 -20.60
C GLU A 562 -31.47 0.33 -19.50
N ILE A 563 -30.18 0.20 -19.79
CA ILE A 563 -29.07 0.48 -18.87
C ILE A 563 -28.86 1.99 -18.75
N TYR A 564 -28.60 2.70 -19.86
CA TYR A 564 -28.24 4.13 -19.76
C TYR A 564 -29.43 5.05 -19.43
N THR A 565 -30.68 4.58 -19.56
CA THR A 565 -31.86 5.29 -19.06
C THR A 565 -32.21 4.97 -17.60
N HIS A 566 -31.48 4.06 -16.95
CA HIS A 566 -31.75 3.67 -15.57
C HIS A 566 -31.40 4.82 -14.60
N PRO A 567 -32.15 5.03 -13.49
CA PRO A 567 -31.91 6.13 -12.55
C PRO A 567 -30.50 6.21 -11.93
N TRP A 568 -29.72 5.13 -11.92
CA TRP A 568 -28.32 5.20 -11.47
C TRP A 568 -27.41 5.99 -12.42
N PHE A 569 -27.81 6.14 -13.69
CA PHE A 569 -27.12 6.92 -14.71
C PHE A 569 -27.68 8.34 -14.86
N ASP A 570 -28.88 8.60 -14.33
CA ASP A 570 -29.47 9.93 -14.27
C ASP A 570 -28.79 10.75 -13.16
N THR A 571 -27.82 11.57 -13.54
CA THR A 571 -27.08 12.45 -12.62
C THR A 571 -27.78 13.79 -12.38
N GLY A 572 -29.03 13.96 -12.82
CA GLY A 572 -29.76 15.21 -12.68
C GLY A 572 -29.03 16.34 -13.40
N GLU A 573 -29.01 16.29 -14.74
CA GLU A 573 -28.77 17.51 -15.51
C GLU A 573 -30.06 18.33 -15.46
N SER A 574 -29.97 19.48 -14.78
CA SER A 574 -30.96 20.56 -14.80
C SER A 574 -31.58 20.69 -16.18
N ASP A 575 -32.91 20.64 -16.25
CA ASP A 575 -33.71 20.85 -17.45
C ASP A 575 -33.15 22.02 -18.29
N GLU A 576 -32.40 21.70 -19.36
CA GLU A 576 -32.20 22.63 -20.46
C GLU A 576 -33.49 22.66 -21.30
N GLU A 577 -34.50 23.34 -20.76
CA GLU A 577 -35.54 23.93 -21.57
C GLU A 577 -34.91 25.08 -22.37
N ALA A 578 -34.88 24.89 -23.69
CA ALA A 578 -34.32 25.78 -24.68
C ALA A 578 -34.68 27.27 -24.50
N SER A 579 -33.69 28.13 -24.25
CA SER A 579 -33.68 29.48 -24.85
C SER A 579 -32.29 30.13 -24.91
N SER A 580 -31.87 30.41 -26.14
CA SER A 580 -30.89 31.41 -26.61
C SER A 580 -29.49 31.50 -25.98
N ASP A 581 -28.53 31.13 -26.83
CA ASP A 581 -27.18 31.70 -27.05
C ASP A 581 -26.50 32.55 -25.97
N SER A 582 -25.23 32.17 -25.78
CA SER A 582 -24.14 32.84 -25.06
C SER A 582 -24.10 32.68 -23.54
N GLU A 583 -23.51 31.57 -23.06
CA GLU A 583 -22.58 31.51 -21.90
C GLU A 583 -22.23 30.05 -21.50
N SER A 584 -21.72 29.21 -22.42
CA SER A 584 -21.41 27.79 -22.12
C SER A 584 -19.92 27.43 -21.95
N ARG A 585 -19.02 28.41 -21.78
CA ARG A 585 -17.58 28.12 -21.59
C ARG A 585 -17.09 28.09 -20.14
N ILE A 586 -17.90 28.56 -19.18
CA ILE A 586 -17.45 28.71 -17.78
C ILE A 586 -17.77 27.45 -16.94
N GLY A 587 -18.81 26.68 -17.30
CA GLY A 587 -19.24 25.49 -16.56
C GLY A 587 -18.36 24.26 -16.74
N ASP A 588 -17.88 24.01 -17.96
CA ASP A 588 -16.99 22.87 -18.25
C ASP A 588 -15.58 23.06 -17.70
N GLU A 589 -15.10 24.31 -17.66
CA GLU A 589 -13.81 24.66 -17.09
C GLU A 589 -13.84 24.55 -15.55
N ALA A 590 -14.98 24.87 -14.92
CA ALA A 590 -15.21 24.68 -13.49
C ALA A 590 -15.31 23.18 -13.10
N ARG A 591 -16.01 22.34 -13.88
CA ARG A 591 -16.08 20.88 -13.64
C ARG A 591 -14.72 20.20 -13.85
N ARG A 592 -13.95 20.59 -14.86
CA ARG A 592 -12.56 20.13 -15.03
C ARG A 592 -11.69 20.57 -13.86
N GLN A 593 -11.81 21.82 -13.43
CA GLN A 593 -11.10 22.33 -12.25
C GLN A 593 -11.52 21.60 -10.98
N ASP A 594 -12.77 21.17 -10.82
CA ASP A 594 -13.21 20.41 -9.64
C ASP A 594 -12.74 18.95 -9.64
N VAL A 595 -12.61 18.32 -10.81
CA VAL A 595 -12.02 16.97 -10.95
C VAL A 595 -10.49 17.02 -10.82
N GLU A 596 -9.84 18.02 -11.41
CA GLU A 596 -8.42 18.28 -11.20
C GLU A 596 -8.15 18.65 -9.74
N LYS A 597 -9.00 19.49 -9.12
CA LYS A 597 -8.93 19.81 -7.70
C LYS A 597 -9.22 18.59 -6.82
N TRP A 598 -10.06 17.65 -7.23
CA TRP A 598 -10.26 16.39 -6.51
C TRP A 598 -9.03 15.46 -6.64
N LEU A 599 -8.41 15.37 -7.83
CA LEU A 599 -7.14 14.65 -8.03
C LEU A 599 -5.99 15.31 -7.25
N ILE A 600 -5.98 16.65 -7.19
CA ILE A 600 -5.03 17.46 -6.43
C ILE A 600 -5.30 17.34 -4.93
N ASP A 601 -6.54 17.35 -4.46
CA ASP A 601 -6.92 17.17 -3.05
C ASP A 601 -6.57 15.75 -2.57
N GLN A 602 -6.61 14.75 -3.46
CA GLN A 602 -6.09 13.39 -3.22
C GLN A 602 -4.55 13.34 -3.18
N CYS A 603 -3.85 14.20 -3.94
CA CYS A 603 -2.40 14.41 -3.81
C CYS A 603 -2.01 15.30 -2.60
N MET A 604 -2.92 16.14 -2.11
CA MET A 604 -2.71 17.14 -1.05
C MET A 604 -3.02 16.64 0.37
N TYR A 605 -3.36 15.35 0.57
CA TYR A 605 -3.47 14.79 1.93
C TYR A 605 -2.14 14.73 2.71
N ILE A 606 -1.07 15.31 2.18
CA ILE A 606 0.16 15.66 2.90
C ILE A 606 0.03 17.00 3.67
N ASP A 607 -1.00 17.83 3.42
CA ASP A 607 -1.06 19.20 3.98
C ASP A 607 -2.41 19.60 4.63
N VAL A 608 -2.91 18.77 5.56
CA VAL A 608 -3.78 19.28 6.64
C VAL A 608 -3.02 19.18 7.96
N GLY A 609 -1.96 19.99 8.07
CA GLY A 609 -1.13 20.14 9.25
C GLY A 609 -0.89 21.59 9.62
N ARG A 610 -1.82 22.50 9.28
CA ARG A 610 -1.87 23.88 9.80
C ARG A 610 -3.29 24.28 10.15
N ARG A 611 -3.68 23.94 11.38
CA ARG A 611 -4.14 24.92 12.38
C ARG A 611 -3.69 24.46 13.76
#